data_AF-A0A537W690-F1
#
_entry.id   AF-A0A537W690-F1
#
_cell.length_a   1.000
_cell.length_b   1.000
_cell.length_c   1.000
_cell.angle_alpha   90.00
_cell.angle_beta   90.00
_cell.angle_gamma   90.00
#
_symmetry.space_group_name_H-M   'P 1'
#
loop_
_entity.id
_entity.type
_entity.pdbx_description
1 polymer ?
#
loop_
_entity_poly.entity_id
_entity_poly.type
_entity_poly.pdbx_seq_one_letter_code
_entity_poly.pdbx_strand_id
1 'polypeptide(L)'
;MYAHRAGGLDSSFEHPDTSSSSSTRAGGLDVFLALEQIGGRRSFARDEAIYAESDPSDCWYRVLSGTVRICKLLADGRRHIAE
;
A
#
# COMPACT_ATOMS: atom_id res chain seq x y z
N MET A 1 5.91 30.76 70.66
CA MET A 1 5.19 29.49 70.40
C MET A 1 5.18 29.25 68.91
N TYR A 2 5.84 28.18 68.47
CA TYR A 2 5.89 27.75 67.07
C TYR A 2 4.56 27.14 66.65
N ALA A 3 4.12 27.44 65.43
CA ALA A 3 3.25 26.55 64.67
C ALA A 3 3.58 26.72 63.18
N HIS A 4 4.54 25.92 62.72
CA HIS A 4 4.73 25.61 61.32
C HIS A 4 3.48 24.88 60.81
N ARG A 5 2.99 25.24 59.62
CA ARG A 5 2.13 24.35 58.84
C ARG A 5 2.84 24.01 57.53
N ALA A 6 3.17 22.73 57.41
CA ALA A 6 3.58 22.01 56.20
C ALA A 6 2.60 22.29 55.06
N GLY A 7 3.02 22.41 53.79
CA GLY A 7 3.81 21.44 53.04
C GLY A 7 2.84 20.64 52.17
N GLY A 8 2.89 20.83 50.85
CA GLY A 8 2.03 20.15 49.89
C GLY A 8 2.28 20.67 48.48
N LEU A 9 3.44 20.31 47.93
CA LEU A 9 3.75 20.51 46.52
C LEU A 9 3.01 19.45 45.72
N ASP A 10 2.23 19.94 44.77
CA ASP A 10 1.66 19.23 43.66
C ASP A 10 2.74 18.75 42.68
N SER A 11 2.60 17.53 42.19
CA SER A 11 2.75 17.17 40.76
C SER A 11 2.98 15.67 40.66
N SER A 12 1.89 14.95 40.38
CA SER A 12 1.93 13.64 39.77
C SER A 12 2.71 13.75 38.45
N PHE A 13 3.76 12.96 38.29
CA PHE A 13 4.34 12.67 36.99
C PHE A 13 4.26 11.15 36.77
N GLU A 14 3.12 10.70 36.27
CA GLU A 14 3.02 9.41 35.62
C GLU A 14 3.80 9.48 34.32
N HIS A 15 4.80 8.61 34.17
CA HIS A 15 5.50 8.39 32.92
C HIS A 15 4.66 7.44 32.06
N PRO A 16 4.14 7.87 30.90
CA PRO A 16 3.59 6.91 29.95
C PRO A 16 4.75 6.14 29.30
N ASP A 17 4.82 4.84 29.59
CA ASP A 17 5.65 3.89 28.84
C ASP A 17 5.21 3.89 27.37
N THR A 18 5.91 4.71 26.58
CA THR A 18 5.74 4.77 25.13
C THR A 18 6.26 3.47 24.54
N SER A 19 5.36 2.49 24.44
CA SER A 19 5.57 1.28 23.67
C SER A 19 5.86 1.69 22.23
N SER A 20 7.14 1.63 21.86
CA SER A 20 7.62 1.95 20.51
C SER A 20 7.04 0.94 19.53
N SER A 21 5.98 1.32 18.82
CA SER A 21 5.46 0.54 17.71
C SER A 21 6.46 0.61 16.56
N SER A 22 6.98 -0.54 16.15
CA SER A 22 7.84 -0.69 14.98
C SER A 22 7.04 -0.38 13.71
N SER A 23 6.96 0.91 13.35
CA SER A 23 6.33 1.40 12.12
C SER A 23 7.17 0.99 10.91
N THR A 24 6.87 -0.19 10.39
CA THR A 24 7.40 -0.61 9.09
C THR A 24 6.42 -0.16 8.00
N ARG A 25 6.68 1.04 7.47
CA ARG A 25 6.15 1.66 6.23
C ARG A 25 4.63 1.62 6.02
N ALA A 26 3.92 2.51 6.72
CA ALA A 26 2.51 2.86 6.46
C ALA A 26 2.22 3.40 5.04
N GLY A 27 3.24 3.86 4.28
CA GLY A 27 3.02 4.55 3.00
C GLY A 27 2.55 3.68 1.83
N GLY A 28 2.82 2.36 1.84
CA GLY A 28 2.42 1.48 0.73
C GLY A 28 0.93 1.13 0.70
N LEU A 29 0.29 1.08 1.88
CA LEU A 29 -1.14 0.82 2.02
C LEU A 29 -1.97 2.05 1.63
N ASP A 30 -1.46 3.24 1.92
CA ASP A 30 -2.12 4.51 1.61
C ASP A 30 -2.25 4.73 0.09
N VAL A 31 -1.16 4.49 -0.66
CA VAL A 31 -1.19 4.52 -2.13
C VAL A 31 -2.19 3.50 -2.67
N PHE A 32 -2.28 2.30 -2.10
CA PHE A 32 -3.25 1.31 -2.55
C PHE A 32 -4.70 1.79 -2.38
N LEU A 33 -5.04 2.33 -1.22
CA LEU A 33 -6.39 2.85 -0.95
C LEU A 33 -6.73 4.04 -1.85
N ALA A 34 -5.77 4.93 -2.11
CA ALA A 34 -5.96 6.03 -3.04
C ALA A 34 -6.25 5.52 -4.47
N LEU A 35 -5.55 4.48 -4.92
CA LEU A 35 -5.76 3.87 -6.23
C LEU A 35 -7.12 3.18 -6.35
N GLU A 36 -7.62 2.55 -5.28
CA GLU A 36 -8.95 1.94 -5.27
C GLU A 36 -10.08 2.97 -5.37
N GLN A 37 -9.87 4.21 -4.90
CA GLN A 37 -10.88 5.28 -4.99
C GLN A 37 -10.99 5.90 -6.39
N ILE A 38 -9.89 5.93 -7.15
CA ILE A 38 -9.85 6.54 -8.50
C ILE A 38 -9.97 5.51 -9.63
N GLY A 39 -9.76 4.23 -9.33
CA GLY A 39 -9.76 3.13 -10.29
C GLY A 39 -11.04 2.28 -10.27
N GLY A 40 -11.13 1.35 -11.21
CA GLY A 40 -12.18 0.32 -11.23
C GLY A 40 -11.57 -1.08 -11.11
N ARG A 41 -12.30 -2.01 -10.50
CA ARG A 41 -11.92 -3.44 -10.48
C ARG A 41 -12.37 -4.12 -11.77
N ARG A 42 -11.48 -4.87 -12.40
CA ARG A 42 -11.78 -5.76 -13.53
C ARG A 42 -11.29 -7.17 -13.24
N SER A 43 -12.03 -8.15 -13.73
CA SER A 43 -11.69 -9.58 -13.62
C SER A 43 -11.51 -10.14 -15.02
N PHE A 44 -10.54 -11.02 -15.18
CA PHE A 44 -10.20 -11.66 -16.45
C PHE A 44 -10.20 -13.18 -16.27
N ALA A 45 -10.66 -13.91 -17.27
CA ALA A 45 -10.56 -15.34 -17.33
C ALA A 45 -9.09 -15.78 -17.53
N ARG A 46 -8.82 -17.06 -17.25
CA ARG A 46 -7.50 -17.64 -17.55
C ARG A 46 -7.18 -17.46 -19.04
N ASP A 47 -5.96 -17.00 -19.31
CA ASP A 47 -5.43 -16.75 -20.66
C ASP A 47 -6.14 -15.64 -21.47
N GLU A 48 -7.08 -14.90 -20.85
CA GLU A 48 -7.68 -13.72 -21.46
C GLU A 48 -6.65 -12.58 -21.59
N ALA A 49 -6.65 -11.89 -22.74
CA ALA A 49 -5.77 -10.76 -22.97
C ALA A 49 -6.29 -9.52 -22.22
N ILE A 50 -5.40 -8.89 -21.43
CA ILE A 50 -5.71 -7.67 -20.68
C ILE A 50 -5.49 -6.42 -21.55
N TYR A 51 -4.42 -6.43 -22.34
CA TYR A 51 -4.07 -5.40 -23.32
C TYR A 51 -3.26 -6.04 -24.47
N ALA A 52 -3.25 -5.39 -25.62
CA ALA A 52 -2.51 -5.78 -26.81
C ALA A 52 -1.54 -4.69 -27.29
N GLU A 53 -0.60 -5.08 -28.15
CA GLU A 53 0.28 -4.12 -28.80
C GLU A 53 -0.53 -3.16 -29.68
N SER A 54 -0.24 -1.87 -29.57
CA SER A 54 -0.96 -0.77 -30.23
C SER A 54 -2.33 -0.42 -29.63
N ASP A 55 -2.76 -1.05 -28.52
CA ASP A 55 -3.92 -0.55 -27.78
C ASP A 55 -3.64 0.86 -27.21
N PRO A 56 -4.65 1.75 -27.20
CA PRO A 56 -4.54 3.04 -26.51
C PRO A 56 -4.11 2.86 -25.05
N SER A 57 -3.07 3.58 -24.64
CA SER A 57 -2.54 3.52 -23.27
C SER A 57 -3.26 4.51 -22.35
N ASP A 58 -4.57 4.32 -22.19
CA ASP A 58 -5.43 5.23 -21.43
C ASP A 58 -5.47 4.91 -19.94
N CYS A 59 -5.00 3.72 -19.54
CA CYS A 59 -4.98 3.28 -18.16
C CYS A 59 -3.78 2.37 -17.86
N TRP A 60 -3.47 2.26 -16.57
CA TRP A 60 -2.53 1.29 -16.03
C TRP A 60 -3.28 0.29 -15.14
N TYR A 61 -2.72 -0.90 -15.01
CA TYR A 61 -3.31 -1.97 -14.20
C TYR A 61 -2.39 -2.30 -13.03
N ARG A 62 -3.00 -2.57 -11.88
CA ARG A 62 -2.35 -3.22 -10.74
C ARG A 62 -3.00 -4.58 -10.53
N VAL A 63 -2.19 -5.63 -10.42
CA VAL A 63 -2.66 -6.97 -10.11
C VAL A 63 -3.05 -7.02 -8.63
N LEU A 64 -4.32 -7.32 -8.35
CA LEU A 64 -4.84 -7.47 -6.99
C LEU A 64 -4.78 -8.92 -6.51
N SER A 65 -4.94 -9.87 -7.43
CA SER A 65 -4.90 -11.31 -7.18
C SER A 65 -4.58 -12.07 -8.46
N GLY A 66 -3.98 -13.26 -8.31
CA GLY A 66 -3.57 -14.13 -9.41
C GLY A 66 -2.19 -13.78 -9.98
N THR A 67 -1.97 -14.20 -11.23
CA THR A 67 -0.69 -13.98 -11.93
C THR A 67 -0.98 -13.54 -13.35
N VAL A 68 -0.22 -12.54 -13.81
CA VAL A 68 -0.25 -12.07 -15.20
C VAL A 68 1.13 -12.31 -15.81
N ARG A 69 1.16 -12.46 -17.14
CA ARG A 69 2.40 -12.51 -17.92
C ARG A 69 2.40 -11.33 -18.87
N ILE A 70 3.53 -10.65 -18.96
CA ILE A 70 3.75 -9.65 -20.00
C ILE A 70 4.39 -10.39 -21.17
N CYS A 71 3.75 -10.30 -22.34
CA CYS A 71 4.23 -10.96 -23.55
C CYS A 71 4.42 -9.94 -24.67
N LYS A 72 5.51 -10.07 -25.41
CA LYS A 72 5.70 -9.40 -26.70
C LYS A 72 5.47 -10.39 -27.84
N LEU A 73 4.66 -10.01 -28.83
CA LEU A 73 4.53 -10.78 -30.07
C LEU A 73 5.74 -10.46 -30.95
N LEU A 74 6.43 -11.49 -31.40
CA LEU A 74 7.55 -11.37 -32.32
C LEU A 74 7.04 -11.43 -33.76
N ALA A 75 7.82 -10.88 -34.71
CA ALA A 75 7.47 -10.86 -36.12
C ALA A 75 7.28 -12.26 -36.74
N ASP A 76 7.86 -13.29 -36.11
CA ASP A 76 7.71 -14.70 -36.51
C ASP A 76 6.47 -15.39 -35.88
N GLY A 77 5.63 -14.64 -35.17
CA GLY A 77 4.41 -15.14 -34.52
C GLY A 77 4.63 -15.78 -33.15
N ARG A 78 5.88 -15.91 -32.67
CA ARG A 78 6.15 -16.40 -31.31
C ARG A 78 5.90 -15.33 -30.25
N ARG A 79 5.75 -15.76 -28.99
CA ARG A 79 5.62 -14.87 -27.84
C ARG A 79 6.86 -14.95 -26.96
N HIS A 80 7.46 -13.80 -26.69
CA HIS A 80 8.49 -13.66 -25.66
C HIS A 80 7.82 -13.24 -24.34
N ILE A 81 8.09 -13.95 -23.26
CA ILE A 81 7.62 -13.61 -21.90
C ILE A 81 8.69 -12.73 -21.26
N ALA A 82 8.30 -11.56 -20.76
CA ALA A 82 9.21 -10.64 -20.08
C ALA A 82 9.77 -11.25 -18.78
N GLU A 83 10.99 -10.84 -18.41
CA GLU A 83 11.70 -11.24 -17.18
C GLU A 83 11.11 -10.59 -15.91
#